data_AF-A0AAV0V3K5-F1
#
_entry.id   AF-A0AAV0V3K5-F1
#
_cell.length_a   1.000
_cell.length_b   1.000
_cell.length_c   1.000
_cell.angle_alpha   90.00
_cell.angle_beta   90.00
_cell.angle_gamma   90.00
#
_symmetry.space_group_name_H-M   'P 1'
#
loop_
_entity.id
_entity.type
_entity.pdbx_description
1 polymer ?
#
loop_
_entity_poly.entity_id
_entity_poly.type
_entity_poly.pdbx_seq_one_letter_code
_entity_poly.pdbx_strand_id
1 'polypeptide(L)'
;MATTDDKSDMDVLASVLSAMTVRHHDDHLVARRPPATLKEILEKIRSNKDQIRELDLKEMAAKKRKLRSSGGDLVGRVFQLNRTVLRLLLPDHEIGDVGAQSMGNMLRANNTLQHLDLRGNEITAGGARALGDALYGHETLEHLGLSSNQLGDDGAKAVAKVLPYNISLKYLGLANNNITEEGGKALLDAVLQNRSLIMVQLIKNDIPQDILDKIRAALVVNKLMQKKAERDEKKELKMDEEREKEMERLREHALSNLDDGGSSSGSDEEDESLWI
;
A
#
# COMPACT_ATOMS: atom_id res chain seq x y z
N MET A 1 16.42 -28.66 28.32
CA MET A 1 15.31 -27.89 28.91
C MET A 1 14.77 -26.98 27.81
N ALA A 2 13.77 -27.45 27.06
CA ALA A 2 13.01 -26.58 26.17
C ALA A 2 12.06 -25.78 27.06
N THR A 3 12.17 -24.45 27.01
CA THR A 3 11.34 -23.54 27.80
C THR A 3 9.89 -23.66 27.33
N THR A 4 8.96 -23.40 28.24
CA THR A 4 7.51 -23.45 28.00
C THR A 4 7.03 -22.57 26.84
N ASP A 5 7.84 -21.62 26.40
CA ASP A 5 7.60 -20.75 25.22
C ASP A 5 7.72 -21.48 23.88
N ASP A 6 8.66 -22.41 23.72
CA ASP A 6 8.85 -23.15 22.45
C ASP A 6 7.64 -24.03 22.10
N LYS A 7 6.91 -24.49 23.14
CA LYS A 7 5.72 -25.32 22.98
C LYS A 7 4.49 -24.49 22.62
N SER A 8 4.33 -23.30 23.23
CA SER A 8 3.28 -22.35 22.84
C SER A 8 3.49 -21.80 21.43
N ASP A 9 4.75 -21.54 21.06
CA ASP A 9 5.09 -21.11 19.71
C ASP A 9 4.76 -22.22 18.71
N MET A 10 5.10 -23.49 18.97
CA MET A 10 4.75 -24.61 18.08
C MET A 10 3.24 -24.84 17.91
N ASP A 11 2.41 -24.61 18.93
CA ASP A 11 0.94 -24.69 18.84
C ASP A 11 0.31 -23.48 18.10
N VAL A 12 0.91 -22.30 18.22
CA VAL A 12 0.58 -21.12 17.40
C VAL A 12 1.02 -21.36 15.95
N LEU A 13 2.18 -21.97 15.73
CA LEU A 13 2.70 -22.30 14.40
C LEU A 13 1.84 -23.34 13.68
N ALA A 14 1.42 -24.41 14.37
CA ALA A 14 0.73 -25.57 13.79
C ALA A 14 -0.67 -25.25 13.23
N SER A 15 -1.33 -24.23 13.75
CA SER A 15 -2.68 -23.93 13.28
C SER A 15 -2.81 -22.59 12.53
N VAL A 16 -1.77 -21.71 12.54
CA VAL A 16 -1.68 -20.59 11.56
C VAL A 16 -1.74 -21.16 10.15
N LEU A 17 -1.04 -22.26 10.07
CA LEU A 17 -0.95 -23.16 8.98
C LEU A 17 -2.24 -23.72 8.39
N SER A 18 -3.17 -24.09 9.26
CA SER A 18 -4.47 -24.61 8.86
C SER A 18 -5.41 -23.50 8.37
N ALA A 19 -4.99 -22.23 8.49
CA ALA A 19 -5.82 -21.05 8.25
C ALA A 19 -5.31 -20.13 7.12
N MET A 20 -4.16 -20.41 6.51
CA MET A 20 -3.68 -19.63 5.36
C MET A 20 -4.45 -19.98 4.08
N THR A 21 -5.26 -19.05 3.61
CA THR A 21 -5.70 -19.00 2.21
C THR A 21 -4.63 -18.28 1.39
N VAL A 22 -3.65 -19.02 0.88
CA VAL A 22 -2.64 -18.48 -0.05
C VAL A 22 -3.29 -18.36 -1.43
N ARG A 23 -3.49 -17.14 -1.92
CA ARG A 23 -3.96 -16.91 -3.30
C ARG A 23 -2.74 -16.67 -4.20
N HIS A 24 -2.53 -17.57 -5.17
CA HIS A 24 -1.53 -17.42 -6.23
C HIS A 24 -2.15 -16.81 -7.49
N HIS A 25 -1.31 -16.40 -8.45
CA HIS A 25 -1.77 -15.79 -9.69
C HIS A 25 -2.45 -16.79 -10.64
N ASP A 26 -2.23 -18.10 -10.45
CA ASP A 26 -2.87 -19.17 -11.22
C ASP A 26 -3.78 -20.00 -10.31
N ASP A 27 -5.09 -19.74 -10.39
CA ASP A 27 -6.11 -20.60 -9.81
C ASP A 27 -6.22 -21.87 -10.65
N HIS A 28 -5.61 -22.97 -10.21
CA HIS A 28 -6.12 -24.33 -10.40
C HIS A 28 -5.45 -25.30 -9.40
N LEU A 29 -6.29 -26.05 -8.68
CA LEU A 29 -5.98 -27.22 -7.82
C LEU A 29 -5.65 -26.94 -6.35
N VAL A 30 -6.71 -26.94 -5.53
CA VAL A 30 -6.66 -27.15 -4.07
C VAL A 30 -6.24 -28.60 -3.79
N ALA A 31 -4.93 -28.87 -3.75
CA ALA A 31 -4.38 -30.11 -3.23
C ALA A 31 -4.13 -29.96 -1.71
N ARG A 32 -4.87 -30.72 -0.89
CA ARG A 32 -4.67 -30.83 0.56
C ARG A 32 -3.25 -31.35 0.86
N ARG A 33 -2.34 -30.45 1.23
CA ARG A 33 -1.00 -30.76 1.76
C ARG A 33 -0.99 -30.68 3.29
N PRO A 34 -0.10 -31.43 3.97
CA PRO A 34 0.03 -31.37 5.43
C PRO A 34 0.42 -29.95 5.88
N PRO A 35 0.05 -29.56 7.12
CA PRO A 35 0.22 -28.19 7.54
C PRO A 35 1.72 -27.90 7.88
N ALA A 36 2.39 -27.11 7.03
CA ALA A 36 3.74 -26.50 7.10
C ALA A 36 3.97 -25.27 8.04
N THR A 37 4.69 -25.37 9.17
CA THR A 37 4.68 -24.40 10.31
C THR A 37 4.64 -22.89 9.95
N LEU A 38 4.07 -21.97 10.77
CA LEU A 38 4.20 -20.50 10.48
C LEU A 38 5.68 -20.09 10.24
N LYS A 39 6.64 -20.80 10.83
CA LYS A 39 8.06 -20.69 10.51
C LYS A 39 8.34 -21.14 9.08
N GLU A 40 7.87 -22.30 8.62
CA GLU A 40 7.94 -22.73 7.22
C GLU A 40 7.20 -21.81 6.24
N ILE A 41 6.07 -21.21 6.63
CA ILE A 41 5.34 -20.21 5.82
C ILE A 41 6.15 -18.93 5.71
N LEU A 42 6.64 -18.41 6.83
CA LEU A 42 7.46 -17.21 6.88
C LEU A 42 8.81 -17.46 6.18
N GLU A 43 9.35 -18.67 6.25
CA GLU A 43 10.52 -19.11 5.48
C GLU A 43 10.20 -19.24 4.00
N LYS A 44 8.99 -19.67 3.59
CA LYS A 44 8.58 -19.68 2.17
C LYS A 44 8.35 -18.28 1.61
N ILE A 45 7.75 -17.39 2.40
CA ILE A 45 7.59 -15.96 2.11
C ILE A 45 8.96 -15.28 2.04
N ARG A 46 9.89 -15.66 2.92
CA ARG A 46 11.29 -15.20 2.90
C ARG A 46 12.05 -15.76 1.70
N SER A 47 11.86 -17.03 1.36
CA SER A 47 12.58 -17.73 0.29
C SER A 47 12.03 -17.45 -1.11
N ASN A 48 10.99 -16.62 -1.22
CA ASN A 48 10.41 -16.18 -2.48
C ASN A 48 10.04 -17.32 -3.46
N LYS A 49 9.70 -18.51 -2.93
CA LYS A 49 9.51 -19.72 -3.74
C LYS A 49 8.18 -19.74 -4.50
N ASP A 50 7.17 -19.12 -3.92
CA ASP A 50 5.82 -19.04 -4.48
C ASP A 50 5.46 -17.54 -4.46
N GLN A 51 5.05 -16.95 -5.60
CA GLN A 51 4.79 -15.51 -5.75
C GLN A 51 3.56 -15.03 -4.94
N ILE A 52 3.64 -15.09 -3.61
CA ILE A 52 2.55 -14.72 -2.71
C ILE A 52 2.42 -13.19 -2.70
N ARG A 53 1.23 -12.71 -3.08
CA ARG A 53 0.90 -11.27 -3.10
C ARG A 53 0.03 -10.81 -1.94
N GLU A 54 -0.66 -11.73 -1.28
CA GLU A 54 -1.53 -11.45 -0.13
C GLU A 54 -1.31 -12.47 0.97
N LEU A 55 -1.16 -11.98 2.20
CA LEU A 55 -1.24 -12.78 3.42
C LEU A 55 -2.50 -12.38 4.19
N ASP A 56 -3.51 -13.26 4.18
CA ASP A 56 -4.73 -13.09 4.95
C ASP A 56 -4.76 -14.01 6.18
N LEU A 57 -4.77 -13.43 7.38
CA LEU A 57 -4.87 -14.13 8.66
C LEU A 57 -6.18 -13.86 9.41
N LYS A 58 -7.23 -13.35 8.74
CA LYS A 58 -8.56 -13.11 9.33
C LYS A 58 -9.19 -14.36 9.93
N GLU A 59 -9.21 -15.45 9.18
CA GLU A 59 -9.83 -16.71 9.63
C GLU A 59 -9.16 -17.28 10.87
N MET A 60 -7.86 -17.01 11.03
CA MET A 60 -7.09 -17.48 12.17
C MET A 60 -7.54 -16.79 13.46
N ALA A 61 -7.74 -15.47 13.43
CA ALA A 61 -8.31 -14.73 14.55
C ALA A 61 -9.74 -15.22 14.87
N ALA A 62 -10.56 -15.46 13.85
CA ALA A 62 -11.92 -15.99 14.01
C ALA A 62 -11.96 -17.37 14.70
N LYS A 63 -10.93 -18.20 14.47
CA LYS A 63 -10.73 -19.49 15.14
C LYS A 63 -10.12 -19.35 16.55
N LYS A 64 -10.10 -18.13 17.11
CA LYS A 64 -9.51 -17.77 18.41
C LYS A 64 -8.01 -18.05 18.51
N ARG A 65 -7.30 -17.95 17.40
CA ARG A 65 -5.86 -18.18 17.34
C ARG A 65 -5.14 -16.91 16.98
N LYS A 66 -4.82 -16.17 18.02
CA LYS A 66 -4.27 -14.83 17.93
C LYS A 66 -2.76 -14.88 17.88
N LEU A 67 -2.16 -14.03 17.05
CA LEU A 67 -0.70 -13.87 17.01
C LEU A 67 -0.15 -13.29 18.31
N ARG A 68 -0.92 -12.42 18.98
CA ARG A 68 -0.46 -11.61 20.10
C ARG A 68 0.76 -10.76 19.73
N SER A 69 1.33 -10.09 20.72
CA SER A 69 2.49 -9.22 20.53
C SER A 69 3.70 -9.94 19.91
N SER A 70 4.03 -11.16 20.36
CA SER A 70 5.16 -11.93 19.84
C SER A 70 5.00 -12.34 18.37
N GLY A 71 3.81 -12.78 17.98
CA GLY A 71 3.52 -13.09 16.59
C GLY A 71 3.49 -11.84 15.70
N GLY A 72 2.98 -10.71 16.21
CA GLY A 72 3.05 -9.41 15.52
C GLY A 72 4.49 -8.96 15.27
N ASP A 73 5.36 -9.04 16.28
CA ASP A 73 6.79 -8.74 16.17
C ASP A 73 7.49 -9.64 15.13
N LEU A 74 7.23 -10.95 15.17
CA LEU A 74 7.78 -11.89 14.19
C LEU A 74 7.35 -11.55 12.75
N VAL A 75 6.06 -11.25 12.53
CA VAL A 75 5.56 -10.87 11.20
C VAL A 75 6.23 -9.58 10.73
N GLY A 76 6.32 -8.56 11.59
CA GLY A 76 7.02 -7.30 11.26
C GLY A 76 8.47 -7.55 10.80
N ARG A 77 9.24 -8.35 11.55
CA ARG A 77 10.62 -8.69 11.19
C ARG A 77 10.73 -9.45 9.87
N VAL A 78 9.86 -10.42 9.61
CA VAL A 78 9.93 -11.22 8.38
C VAL A 78 9.56 -10.39 7.16
N PHE A 79 8.58 -9.51 7.28
CA PHE A 79 8.10 -8.71 6.16
C PHE A 79 8.99 -7.51 5.82
N GLN A 80 9.95 -7.17 6.69
CA GLN A 80 10.89 -6.08 6.47
C GLN A 80 11.66 -6.23 5.13
N LEU A 81 12.05 -7.45 4.79
CA LEU A 81 12.79 -7.77 3.55
C LEU A 81 11.91 -8.42 2.48
N ASN A 82 10.63 -8.69 2.76
CA ASN A 82 9.75 -9.23 1.75
C ASN A 82 9.48 -8.16 0.66
N ARG A 83 9.43 -8.59 -0.60
CA ARG A 83 9.20 -7.71 -1.77
C ARG A 83 8.07 -8.17 -2.67
N THR A 84 7.35 -9.21 -2.27
CA THR A 84 6.32 -9.85 -3.11
C THR A 84 4.91 -9.64 -2.59
N VAL A 85 4.76 -9.59 -1.26
CA VAL A 85 3.48 -9.38 -0.63
C VAL A 85 3.12 -7.90 -0.72
N LEU A 86 1.97 -7.66 -1.33
CA LEU A 86 1.37 -6.34 -1.49
C LEU A 86 0.30 -6.08 -0.42
N ARG A 87 -0.28 -7.15 0.15
CA ARG A 87 -1.43 -7.05 1.06
C ARG A 87 -1.20 -7.92 2.30
N LEU A 88 -1.21 -7.30 3.47
CA LEU A 88 -1.05 -7.95 4.77
C LEU A 88 -2.28 -7.67 5.64
N LEU A 89 -3.03 -8.73 5.96
CA LEU A 89 -4.29 -8.64 6.70
C LEU A 89 -4.15 -9.36 8.04
N LEU A 90 -4.10 -8.57 9.11
CA LEU A 90 -3.92 -9.05 10.48
C LEU A 90 -5.01 -8.50 11.43
N PRO A 91 -6.32 -8.54 11.11
CA PRO A 91 -7.31 -8.06 12.04
C PRO A 91 -7.50 -9.01 13.23
N ASP A 92 -7.86 -8.45 14.39
CA ASP A 92 -8.29 -9.16 15.61
C ASP A 92 -7.24 -10.10 16.24
N HIS A 93 -5.95 -9.75 16.11
CA HIS A 93 -4.82 -10.59 16.57
C HIS A 93 -4.21 -10.18 17.91
N GLU A 94 -4.72 -9.16 18.60
CA GLU A 94 -4.16 -8.65 19.88
C GLU A 94 -2.66 -8.34 19.78
N ILE A 95 -2.17 -7.83 18.65
CA ILE A 95 -0.73 -7.58 18.48
C ILE A 95 -0.21 -6.43 19.36
N GLY A 96 -1.11 -5.54 19.80
CA GLY A 96 -0.82 -4.39 20.64
C GLY A 96 0.21 -3.43 20.05
N ASP A 97 0.72 -2.53 20.89
CA ASP A 97 1.71 -1.53 20.50
C ASP A 97 3.05 -2.12 20.08
N VAL A 98 3.46 -3.24 20.69
CA VAL A 98 4.71 -3.95 20.33
C VAL A 98 4.65 -4.47 18.89
N GLY A 99 3.53 -5.09 18.52
CA GLY A 99 3.28 -5.51 17.15
C GLY A 99 3.21 -4.31 16.20
N ALA A 100 2.48 -3.25 16.57
CA ALA A 100 2.38 -2.04 15.76
C ALA A 100 3.74 -1.35 15.54
N GLN A 101 4.59 -1.29 16.56
CA GLN A 101 5.96 -0.78 16.44
C GLN A 101 6.80 -1.60 15.46
N SER A 102 6.66 -2.93 15.52
CA SER A 102 7.33 -3.83 14.60
C SER A 102 6.83 -3.66 13.17
N MET A 103 5.52 -3.41 12.97
CA MET A 103 4.96 -3.05 11.68
C MET A 103 5.47 -1.69 11.19
N GLY A 104 5.62 -0.71 12.08
CA GLY A 104 6.23 0.58 11.73
C GLY A 104 7.68 0.42 11.25
N ASN A 105 8.48 -0.40 11.94
CA ASN A 105 9.85 -0.72 11.51
C ASN A 105 9.87 -1.46 10.16
N MET A 106 8.89 -2.35 9.93
CA MET A 106 8.72 -3.05 8.65
C MET A 106 8.41 -2.07 7.52
N LEU A 107 7.45 -1.16 7.70
CA LEU A 107 7.07 -0.15 6.70
C LEU A 107 8.24 0.78 6.33
N ARG A 108 9.13 1.13 7.27
CA ARG A 108 10.32 1.93 6.95
C ARG A 108 11.28 1.28 5.96
N ALA A 109 11.29 -0.05 5.90
CA ALA A 109 12.22 -0.81 5.05
C ALA A 109 11.52 -1.55 3.89
N ASN A 110 10.20 -1.70 3.96
CA ASN A 110 9.38 -2.34 2.95
C ASN A 110 8.75 -1.28 2.05
N ASN A 111 9.10 -1.29 0.77
CA ASN A 111 8.58 -0.39 -0.24
C ASN A 111 7.73 -1.13 -1.29
N THR A 112 7.10 -2.24 -0.91
CA THR A 112 6.24 -3.03 -1.80
C THR A 112 4.83 -3.20 -1.25
N LEU A 113 4.68 -3.14 0.07
CA LEU A 113 3.37 -3.28 0.71
C LEU A 113 2.47 -2.10 0.32
N GLN A 114 1.27 -2.44 -0.14
CA GLN A 114 0.23 -1.49 -0.57
C GLN A 114 -0.96 -1.46 0.37
N HIS A 115 -1.18 -2.55 1.13
CA HIS A 115 -2.35 -2.69 1.99
C HIS A 115 -1.97 -3.35 3.32
N LEU A 116 -2.23 -2.65 4.42
CA LEU A 116 -2.03 -3.13 5.77
C LEU A 116 -3.32 -2.98 6.58
N ASP A 117 -3.88 -4.09 7.04
CA ASP A 117 -5.08 -4.12 7.88
C ASP A 117 -4.73 -4.61 9.28
N LEU A 118 -4.78 -3.69 10.25
CA LEU A 118 -4.49 -3.90 11.67
C LEU A 118 -5.72 -3.61 12.54
N ARG A 119 -6.94 -3.79 12.02
CA ARG A 119 -8.15 -3.57 12.81
C ARG A 119 -8.24 -4.50 14.03
N GLY A 120 -8.79 -4.03 15.15
CA GLY A 120 -9.08 -4.93 16.29
C GLY A 120 -7.85 -5.44 17.06
N ASN A 121 -6.75 -4.70 17.07
CA ASN A 121 -5.45 -5.19 17.56
C ASN A 121 -5.01 -4.59 18.89
N GLU A 122 -5.88 -3.88 19.60
CA GLU A 122 -5.55 -3.22 20.88
C GLU A 122 -4.39 -2.23 20.75
N ILE A 123 -4.25 -1.61 19.58
CA ILE A 123 -3.24 -0.58 19.33
C ILE A 123 -3.67 0.71 20.04
N THR A 124 -2.76 1.34 20.78
CA THR A 124 -3.00 2.61 21.47
C THR A 124 -2.34 3.76 20.71
N ALA A 125 -2.34 4.96 21.31
CA ALA A 125 -1.57 6.10 20.81
C ALA A 125 -0.08 5.77 20.57
N GLY A 126 0.53 4.90 21.39
CA GLY A 126 1.93 4.50 21.27
C GLY A 126 2.23 3.77 19.95
N GLY A 127 1.45 2.74 19.64
CA GLY A 127 1.59 1.99 18.39
C GLY A 127 1.18 2.82 17.17
N ALA A 128 0.14 3.65 17.29
CA ALA A 128 -0.26 4.57 16.23
C ALA A 128 0.80 5.62 15.90
N ARG A 129 1.54 6.11 16.90
CA ARG A 129 2.71 6.97 16.67
C ARG A 129 3.81 6.24 15.89
N ALA A 130 4.13 5.00 16.25
CA ALA A 130 5.13 4.23 15.52
C ALA A 130 4.75 4.00 14.05
N LEU A 131 3.47 3.71 13.80
CA LEU A 131 2.94 3.58 12.43
C LEU A 131 2.94 4.92 11.70
N GLY A 132 2.48 6.00 12.34
CA GLY A 132 2.50 7.35 11.79
C GLY A 132 3.90 7.79 11.37
N ASP A 133 4.88 7.67 12.27
CA ASP A 133 6.26 8.03 11.97
C ASP A 133 6.86 7.20 10.81
N ALA A 134 6.35 6.00 10.54
CA ALA A 134 6.76 5.17 9.42
C ALA A 134 6.08 5.52 8.09
N LEU A 135 4.93 6.22 8.12
CA LEU A 135 4.25 6.72 6.91
C LEU A 135 4.90 7.98 6.34
N TYR A 136 5.73 8.67 7.11
CA TYR A 136 6.44 9.86 6.63
C TYR A 136 7.35 9.49 5.45
N GLY A 137 7.03 10.01 4.26
CA GLY A 137 7.76 9.70 3.03
C GLY A 137 7.59 8.27 2.51
N HIS A 138 6.63 7.49 3.04
CA HIS A 138 6.34 6.16 2.50
C HIS A 138 5.57 6.29 1.18
N GLU A 139 6.00 5.58 0.14
CA GLU A 139 5.54 5.82 -1.24
C GLU A 139 4.60 4.75 -1.80
N THR A 140 4.53 3.55 -1.17
CA THR A 140 3.73 2.44 -1.74
C THR A 140 2.46 2.09 -0.98
N LEU A 141 2.37 2.40 0.32
CA LEU A 141 1.22 2.01 1.12
C LEU A 141 0.02 2.88 0.77
N GLU A 142 -1.01 2.27 0.19
CA GLU A 142 -2.24 2.94 -0.23
C GLU A 142 -3.36 2.81 0.80
N HIS A 143 -3.32 1.78 1.63
CA HIS A 143 -4.39 1.47 2.58
C HIS A 143 -3.83 1.09 3.94
N LEU A 144 -4.28 1.81 4.97
CA LEU A 144 -4.01 1.50 6.36
C LEU A 144 -5.31 1.37 7.14
N GLY A 145 -5.59 0.17 7.64
CA GLY A 145 -6.73 -0.12 8.51
C GLY A 145 -6.35 -0.13 9.98
N LEU A 146 -6.87 0.82 10.76
CA LEU A 146 -6.67 0.91 12.21
C LEU A 146 -8.00 0.99 12.99
N SER A 147 -9.12 0.69 12.36
CA SER A 147 -10.43 0.68 13.03
C SER A 147 -10.51 -0.33 14.18
N SER A 148 -11.37 -0.08 15.17
CA SER A 148 -11.54 -0.92 16.36
C SER A 148 -10.25 -1.09 17.17
N ASN A 149 -9.51 -0.02 17.37
CA ASN A 149 -8.36 0.05 18.27
C ASN A 149 -8.63 1.09 19.37
N GLN A 150 -7.60 1.50 20.11
CA GLN A 150 -7.72 2.40 21.28
C GLN A 150 -6.80 3.62 21.09
N LEU A 151 -6.80 4.18 19.89
CA LEU A 151 -5.88 5.25 19.50
C LEU A 151 -6.06 6.52 20.33
N GLY A 152 -7.31 6.90 20.62
CA GLY A 152 -7.64 8.18 21.21
C GLY A 152 -7.21 9.38 20.35
N ASP A 153 -7.32 10.57 20.92
CA ASP A 153 -6.92 11.81 20.24
C ASP A 153 -5.42 11.87 19.96
N ASP A 154 -4.59 11.34 20.86
CA ASP A 154 -3.13 11.37 20.70
C ASP A 154 -2.68 10.46 19.54
N GLY A 155 -3.29 9.28 19.40
CA GLY A 155 -3.07 8.43 18.23
C GLY A 155 -3.52 9.10 16.93
N ALA A 156 -4.71 9.74 16.95
CA ALA A 156 -5.21 10.48 15.80
C ALA A 156 -4.28 11.66 15.42
N LYS A 157 -3.81 12.44 16.39
CA LYS A 157 -2.83 13.54 16.21
C LYS A 157 -1.51 13.03 15.64
N ALA A 158 -1.03 11.87 16.10
CA ALA A 158 0.20 11.28 15.60
C ALA A 158 0.09 10.89 14.11
N VAL A 159 -1.01 10.27 13.70
CA VAL A 159 -1.27 9.99 12.28
C VAL A 159 -1.48 11.30 11.49
N ALA A 160 -2.26 12.24 12.02
CA ALA A 160 -2.54 13.52 11.37
C ALA A 160 -1.26 14.31 11.05
N LYS A 161 -0.28 14.31 11.95
CA LYS A 161 0.99 15.03 11.78
C LYS A 161 1.76 14.64 10.51
N VAL A 162 1.64 13.39 10.07
CA VAL A 162 2.41 12.86 8.93
C VAL A 162 1.65 12.86 7.62
N LEU A 163 0.31 12.93 7.66
CA LEU A 163 -0.53 12.90 6.46
C LEU A 163 -0.19 13.99 5.42
N PRO A 164 0.13 15.25 5.78
CA PRO A 164 0.51 16.27 4.78
C PRO A 164 1.72 15.89 3.93
N TYR A 165 2.60 15.01 4.43
CA TYR A 165 3.83 14.59 3.77
C TYR A 165 3.73 13.21 3.12
N ASN A 166 2.63 12.47 3.35
CA ASN A 166 2.41 11.18 2.71
C ASN A 166 1.69 11.38 1.37
N ILE A 167 2.24 10.78 0.31
CA ILE A 167 1.73 10.91 -1.06
C ILE A 167 1.03 9.65 -1.58
N SER A 168 1.17 8.51 -0.88
CA SER A 168 0.70 7.21 -1.35
C SER A 168 -0.63 6.79 -0.75
N LEU A 169 -0.90 7.19 0.50
CA LEU A 169 -2.04 6.72 1.28
C LEU A 169 -3.33 7.30 0.70
N LYS A 170 -4.21 6.40 0.26
CA LYS A 170 -5.53 6.70 -0.32
C LYS A 170 -6.64 6.44 0.69
N TYR A 171 -6.48 5.43 1.53
CA TYR A 171 -7.47 5.02 2.52
C TYR A 171 -6.88 4.93 3.93
N LEU A 172 -7.57 5.53 4.88
CA LEU A 172 -7.26 5.45 6.30
C LEU A 172 -8.49 5.02 7.12
N GLY A 173 -8.42 3.87 7.77
CA GLY A 173 -9.48 3.37 8.65
C GLY A 173 -9.22 3.74 10.10
N LEU A 174 -10.06 4.59 10.70
CA LEU A 174 -9.96 5.02 12.10
C LEU A 174 -11.29 4.87 12.86
N ALA A 175 -12.23 4.08 12.35
CA ALA A 175 -13.53 3.89 12.99
C ALA A 175 -13.39 3.23 14.36
N ASN A 176 -14.22 3.59 15.33
CA ASN A 176 -14.21 2.98 16.68
C ASN A 176 -12.82 3.04 17.35
N ASN A 177 -12.32 4.25 17.62
CA ASN A 177 -10.99 4.49 18.19
C ASN A 177 -10.98 5.49 19.36
N ASN A 178 -12.14 5.82 19.92
CA ASN A 178 -12.28 6.80 21.00
C ASN A 178 -11.70 8.18 20.64
N ILE A 179 -11.78 8.57 19.37
CA ILE A 179 -11.34 9.89 18.91
C ILE A 179 -12.45 10.91 19.23
N THR A 180 -12.09 12.04 19.82
CA THR A 180 -13.00 13.13 20.17
C THR A 180 -12.86 14.30 19.20
N GLU A 181 -13.47 15.45 19.53
CA GLU A 181 -13.31 16.69 18.79
C GLU A 181 -11.83 17.08 18.57
N GLU A 182 -10.95 16.86 19.56
CA GLU A 182 -9.54 17.27 19.44
C GLU A 182 -8.80 16.51 18.33
N GLY A 183 -8.89 15.17 18.33
CA GLY A 183 -8.30 14.35 17.28
C GLY A 183 -9.00 14.57 15.94
N GLY A 184 -10.31 14.82 15.94
CA GLY A 184 -11.08 15.20 14.75
C GLY A 184 -10.56 16.48 14.08
N LYS A 185 -10.27 17.54 14.86
CA LYS A 185 -9.69 18.79 14.35
C LYS A 185 -8.30 18.56 13.75
N ALA A 186 -7.44 17.82 14.43
CA ALA A 186 -6.11 17.49 13.92
C ALA A 186 -6.18 16.75 12.57
N LEU A 187 -7.09 15.77 12.46
CA LEU A 187 -7.33 15.06 11.20
C LEU A 187 -7.87 15.99 10.10
N LEU A 188 -8.78 16.91 10.42
CA LEU A 188 -9.28 17.89 9.46
C LEU A 188 -8.15 18.76 8.90
N ASP A 189 -7.33 19.36 9.76
CA ASP A 189 -6.21 20.22 9.35
C ASP A 189 -5.21 19.47 8.46
N ALA A 190 -4.97 18.19 8.77
CA ALA A 190 -4.10 17.33 7.99
C ALA A 190 -4.70 16.94 6.63
N VAL A 191 -5.99 16.60 6.58
CA VAL A 191 -6.69 16.24 5.33
C VAL A 191 -6.78 17.43 4.38
N LEU A 192 -6.92 18.66 4.88
CA LEU A 192 -6.94 19.87 4.05
C LEU A 192 -5.62 20.09 3.30
N GLN A 193 -4.50 19.67 3.89
CA GLN A 193 -3.15 19.79 3.34
C GLN A 193 -2.71 18.57 2.52
N ASN A 194 -3.32 17.41 2.74
CA ASN A 194 -3.04 16.19 1.98
C ASN A 194 -3.86 16.14 0.67
N ARG A 195 -3.26 15.59 -0.40
CA ARG A 195 -3.91 15.42 -1.73
C ARG A 195 -4.03 13.96 -2.19
N SER A 196 -3.43 13.01 -1.48
CA SER A 196 -3.46 11.59 -1.83
C SER A 196 -4.70 10.88 -1.27
N LEU A 197 -5.15 11.30 -0.09
CA LEU A 197 -6.18 10.64 0.69
C LEU A 197 -7.57 10.93 0.10
N ILE A 198 -8.31 9.86 -0.16
CA ILE A 198 -9.66 9.90 -0.77
C ILE A 198 -10.73 9.35 0.17
N MET A 199 -10.34 8.65 1.25
CA MET A 199 -11.27 8.05 2.19
C MET A 199 -10.66 7.99 3.59
N VAL A 200 -11.43 8.49 4.57
CA VAL A 200 -11.15 8.30 5.99
C VAL A 200 -12.42 7.76 6.66
N GLN A 201 -12.33 6.60 7.32
CA GLN A 201 -13.44 6.08 8.11
C GLN A 201 -13.33 6.55 9.56
N LEU A 202 -14.30 7.32 10.03
CA LEU A 202 -14.34 7.87 11.40
C LEU A 202 -15.60 7.48 12.17
N ILE A 203 -16.40 6.55 11.64
CA ILE A 203 -17.67 6.12 12.26
C ILE A 203 -17.39 5.54 13.66
N LYS A 204 -18.32 5.72 14.61
CA LYS A 204 -18.19 5.27 16.00
C LYS A 204 -17.02 5.94 16.77
N ASN A 205 -16.75 7.19 16.45
CA ASN A 205 -15.93 8.09 17.28
C ASN A 205 -16.81 9.23 17.80
N ASP A 206 -16.31 9.96 18.79
CA ASP A 206 -16.99 11.10 19.42
C ASP A 206 -16.60 12.43 18.76
N ILE A 207 -16.66 12.47 17.43
CA ILE A 207 -16.29 13.64 16.62
C ILE A 207 -17.57 14.41 16.25
N PRO A 208 -17.65 15.72 16.50
CA PRO A 208 -18.77 16.55 16.06
C PRO A 208 -19.06 16.44 14.56
N GLN A 209 -20.35 16.40 14.19
CA GLN A 209 -20.77 16.20 12.81
C GLN A 209 -20.25 17.28 11.85
N ASP A 210 -20.13 18.54 12.30
CA ASP A 210 -19.56 19.64 11.49
C ASP A 210 -18.11 19.34 11.04
N ILE A 211 -17.30 18.74 11.92
CA ILE A 211 -15.93 18.34 11.57
C ILE A 211 -15.94 17.19 10.57
N LEU A 212 -16.81 16.18 10.79
CA LEU A 212 -16.94 15.04 9.88
C LEU A 212 -17.36 15.48 8.47
N ASP A 213 -18.29 16.44 8.37
CA ASP A 213 -18.77 16.98 7.09
C ASP A 213 -17.66 17.76 6.37
N LYS A 214 -16.86 18.54 7.09
CA LYS A 214 -15.68 19.24 6.54
C LYS A 214 -14.63 18.26 6.03
N ILE A 215 -14.31 17.20 6.79
CA ILE A 215 -13.39 16.14 6.36
C ILE A 215 -13.93 15.47 5.09
N ARG A 216 -15.22 15.12 5.06
CA ARG A 216 -15.86 14.49 3.90
C ARG A 216 -15.80 15.40 2.67
N ALA A 217 -16.06 16.70 2.81
CA ALA A 217 -15.97 17.65 1.73
C ALA A 217 -14.54 17.74 1.16
N ALA A 218 -13.53 17.82 2.03
CA ALA A 218 -12.12 17.83 1.62
C ALA A 218 -11.72 16.57 0.85
N LEU A 219 -12.15 15.38 1.30
CA LEU A 219 -11.88 14.12 0.61
C LEU A 219 -12.57 14.02 -0.77
N VAL A 220 -13.77 14.59 -0.91
CA VAL A 220 -14.45 14.69 -2.22
C VAL A 220 -13.64 15.56 -3.18
N VAL A 221 -13.10 16.69 -2.71
CA VAL A 221 -12.23 17.56 -3.52
C VAL A 221 -10.98 16.78 -3.97
N ASN A 222 -10.29 16.09 -3.06
CA ASN A 222 -9.12 15.27 -3.41
C ASN A 222 -9.46 14.21 -4.49
N LYS A 223 -10.58 13.50 -4.33
CA LYS A 223 -11.05 12.49 -5.30
C LYS A 223 -11.36 13.10 -6.67
N LEU A 224 -11.95 14.30 -6.71
CA LEU A 224 -12.23 14.99 -7.97
C LEU A 224 -10.95 15.48 -8.65
N MET A 225 -9.99 16.01 -7.88
CA MET A 225 -8.69 16.44 -8.38
C MET A 225 -7.91 15.27 -9.01
N GLN A 226 -7.87 14.11 -8.35
CA GLN A 226 -7.23 12.91 -8.89
C GLN A 226 -7.89 12.45 -10.20
N LYS A 227 -9.23 12.37 -10.24
CA LYS A 227 -9.96 12.02 -11.46
C LYS A 227 -9.73 13.01 -12.61
N LYS A 228 -9.54 14.29 -12.29
CA LYS A 228 -9.21 15.31 -13.30
C LYS A 228 -7.81 15.08 -13.84
N ALA A 229 -6.83 14.89 -12.95
CA ALA A 229 -5.45 14.59 -13.32
C ALA A 229 -5.35 13.36 -14.23
N GLU A 230 -6.01 12.25 -13.87
CA GLU A 230 -6.07 11.02 -14.70
C GLU A 230 -6.67 11.27 -16.10
N ARG A 231 -7.67 12.15 -16.21
CA ARG A 231 -8.29 12.49 -17.50
C ARG A 231 -7.38 13.36 -18.35
N ASP A 232 -6.67 14.29 -17.73
CA ASP A 232 -5.78 15.20 -18.44
C ASP A 232 -4.52 14.44 -18.93
N GLU A 233 -3.94 13.57 -18.10
CA GLU A 233 -2.86 12.64 -18.47
C GLU A 233 -3.28 11.71 -19.63
N LYS A 234 -4.48 11.13 -19.55
CA LYS A 234 -5.00 10.27 -20.64
C LYS A 234 -5.23 11.02 -21.94
N LYS A 235 -5.54 12.31 -21.90
CA LYS A 235 -5.66 13.14 -23.11
C LYS A 235 -4.29 13.44 -23.70
N GLU A 236 -3.31 13.75 -22.84
CA GLU A 236 -1.93 14.00 -23.24
C GLU A 236 -1.32 12.79 -23.95
N LEU A 237 -1.42 11.61 -23.35
CA LEU A 237 -0.96 10.35 -23.95
C LEU A 237 -1.59 10.09 -25.33
N LYS A 238 -2.89 10.38 -25.49
CA LYS A 238 -3.56 10.24 -26.80
C LYS A 238 -3.06 11.22 -27.84
N MET A 239 -2.83 12.48 -27.45
CA MET A 239 -2.29 13.49 -28.37
C MET A 239 -0.87 13.11 -28.80
N ASP A 240 -0.06 12.57 -27.89
CA ASP A 240 1.29 12.13 -28.22
C ASP A 240 1.30 10.88 -29.11
N GLU A 241 0.42 9.91 -28.87
CA GLU A 241 0.21 8.77 -29.78
C GLU A 241 -0.24 9.20 -31.19
N GLU A 242 -1.09 10.24 -31.30
CA GLU A 242 -1.54 10.80 -32.58
C GLU A 242 -0.40 11.52 -33.30
N ARG A 243 0.39 12.33 -32.57
CA ARG A 243 1.59 13.02 -33.11
C ARG A 243 2.64 12.03 -33.60
N GLU A 244 2.87 10.94 -32.87
CA GLU A 244 3.83 9.91 -33.27
C GLU A 244 3.41 9.22 -34.57
N LYS A 245 2.12 8.83 -34.67
CA LYS A 245 1.55 8.25 -35.92
C LYS A 245 1.62 9.21 -37.09
N GLU A 246 1.40 10.50 -36.88
CA GLU A 246 1.52 11.52 -37.93
C GLU A 246 2.98 11.67 -38.40
N MET A 247 3.93 11.73 -37.46
CA MET A 247 5.36 11.77 -37.77
C MET A 247 5.84 10.53 -38.52
N GLU A 248 5.33 9.34 -38.18
CA GLU A 248 5.65 8.09 -38.87
C GLU A 248 5.14 8.12 -40.32
N ARG A 249 3.90 8.54 -40.56
CA ARG A 249 3.35 8.72 -41.91
C ARG A 249 4.17 9.70 -42.74
N LEU A 250 4.61 10.81 -42.15
CA LEU A 250 5.45 11.80 -42.84
C LEU A 250 6.83 11.22 -43.19
N ARG A 251 7.42 10.40 -42.32
CA ARG A 251 8.69 9.69 -42.60
C ARG A 251 8.54 8.68 -43.74
N GLU A 252 7.49 7.87 -43.71
CA GLU A 252 7.19 6.91 -44.78
C GLU A 252 7.00 7.61 -46.13
N HIS A 253 6.25 8.71 -46.16
CA HIS A 253 6.06 9.52 -47.36
C HIS A 253 7.35 10.19 -47.85
N ALA A 254 8.23 10.62 -46.95
CA ALA A 254 9.53 11.18 -47.34
C ALA A 254 10.45 10.10 -47.95
N LEU A 255 10.44 8.89 -47.41
CA LEU A 255 11.21 7.75 -47.93
C LEU A 255 10.69 7.30 -49.30
N SER A 256 9.38 7.25 -49.52
CA SER A 256 8.81 6.87 -50.82
C SER A 256 9.19 7.85 -51.94
N ASN A 257 9.33 9.14 -51.63
CA ASN A 257 9.71 10.16 -52.62
C ASN A 257 11.21 10.16 -52.94
N LEU A 258 12.05 9.53 -52.12
CA LEU A 258 13.49 9.37 -52.38
C LEU A 258 13.76 8.20 -53.35
N ASP A 259 12.94 7.15 -53.33
CA ASP A 259 13.07 6.00 -54.24
C ASP A 259 12.62 6.31 -55.68
N ASP A 260 11.70 7.27 -55.88
CA ASP A 260 11.21 7.66 -57.21
C ASP A 260 12.13 8.68 -57.95
N GLY A 261 13.16 9.20 -57.26
CA GLY A 261 14.15 10.13 -57.82
C GLY A 261 15.37 9.46 -58.48
N GLY A 262 15.50 8.14 -58.38
CA GLY A 262 16.65 7.36 -58.86
C GLY A 262 16.57 6.93 -60.32
N SER A 263 16.24 7.83 -61.25
CA SER A 263 16.42 7.63 -62.70
C SER A 263 16.41 8.96 -63.45
N SER A 264 17.41 9.81 -63.19
CA SER A 264 17.80 10.84 -64.16
C SER A 264 19.31 10.94 -64.21
N SER A 265 19.85 10.47 -65.33
CA SER A 265 21.20 10.75 -65.83
C SER A 265 21.52 12.24 -65.81
N GLY A 266 22.73 12.60 -65.39
CA GLY A 266 23.28 13.92 -65.59
C GLY A 266 24.61 14.06 -64.88
N SER A 267 25.69 14.07 -65.66
CA SER A 267 27.00 14.54 -65.24
C SER A 267 26.91 15.99 -64.74
N ASP A 268 27.73 16.34 -63.75
CA ASP A 268 28.65 17.49 -63.78
C ASP A 268 29.09 17.87 -62.35
N GLU A 269 30.25 18.51 -62.32
CA GLU A 269 31.21 18.68 -61.24
C GLU A 269 30.83 19.72 -60.17
N GLU A 270 31.58 19.68 -59.05
CA GLU A 270 31.85 20.77 -58.09
C GLU A 270 30.70 21.32 -57.20
N ASP A 271 30.88 21.24 -55.87
CA ASP A 271 31.39 22.37 -55.05
C ASP A 271 31.43 21.98 -53.55
N GLU A 272 32.62 21.76 -53.01
CA GLU A 272 32.90 21.56 -51.58
C GLU A 272 32.96 22.90 -50.83
N SER A 273 31.85 23.61 -50.73
CA SER A 273 31.80 24.77 -49.85
C SER A 273 30.39 25.04 -49.33
N LEU A 274 30.14 24.72 -48.04
CA LEU A 274 29.25 25.43 -47.10
C LEU A 274 28.73 24.51 -45.98
N TRP A 275 29.55 24.26 -44.96
CA TRP A 275 29.09 24.14 -43.57
C TRP A 275 30.20 24.65 -42.63
N ILE A 276 30.23 25.96 -42.41
CA ILE A 276 30.72 26.59 -41.17
C ILE A 276 29.49 26.83 -40.30
#